data_AF-E4WZF1-F1
#
_entry.id   AF-E4WZF1-F1
#
_cell.length_a   1.000
_cell.length_b   1.000
_cell.length_c   1.000
_cell.angle_alpha   90.00
_cell.angle_beta   90.00
_cell.angle_gamma   90.00
#
_symmetry.space_group_name_H-M   'P 1'
#
loop_
_entity.id
_entity.type
_entity.pdbx_description
1 polymer ?
#
loop_
_entity_poly.entity_id
_entity_poly.type
_entity_poly.pdbx_seq_one_letter_code
_entity_poly.pdbx_strand_id
1 'polypeptide(L)' 'MKGSAAFFFGIFLVLIGWPFIGMCVEFYGFFVLFSGFLPIVISFIRRIPVLGNLLNLPFISTLVKKYESHPMV' A
#
# COMPACT_ATOMS: atom_id res chain seq x y z
N MET A 1 -14.65 12.49 7.78
CA MET A 1 -14.06 13.86 7.81
C MET A 1 -12.94 14.04 8.82
N LYS A 2 -12.66 13.07 9.71
CA LYS A 2 -11.70 13.22 10.82
C LYS A 2 -10.22 13.18 10.35
N GLY A 3 -9.88 12.30 9.40
CA GLY A 3 -8.52 12.16 8.86
C GLY A 3 -8.04 13.38 8.05
N SER A 4 -8.90 13.94 7.19
CA SER A 4 -8.57 15.15 6.43
C SER A 4 -8.30 16.33 7.35
N ALA A 5 -9.13 16.54 8.37
CA ALA A 5 -8.94 17.63 9.34
C ALA A 5 -7.60 17.50 10.09
N ALA A 6 -7.23 16.29 10.53
CA ALA A 6 -5.94 16.05 11.19
C ALA A 6 -4.73 16.28 10.27
N PHE A 7 -4.83 15.86 9.00
CA PHE A 7 -3.79 16.08 8.00
C PHE A 7 -3.58 17.56 7.68
N PHE A 8 -4.65 18.30 7.37
CA PHE A 8 -4.58 19.75 7.11
C PHE A 8 -4.17 20.56 8.35
N PHE A 9 -4.55 20.11 9.54
CA PHE A 9 -4.08 20.71 10.79
C PHE A 9 -2.59 20.48 11.03
N GLY A 10 -2.07 19.30 10.66
CA GLY A 10 -0.62 19.02 10.64
C GLY A 10 0.13 19.99 9.73
N ILE A 11 -0.34 20.17 8.49
CA ILE A 11 0.21 21.14 7.53
C ILE A 11 0.23 22.55 8.13
N PHE A 12 -0.87 22.97 8.77
CA PHE A 12 -0.96 24.26 9.43
C PHE A 12 0.08 24.44 10.54
N LEU A 13 0.33 23.40 11.35
CA LEU A 13 1.38 23.41 12.37
C LEU A 13 2.79 23.53 11.78
N VAL A 14 3.06 22.85 10.66
CA VAL A 14 4.33 22.96 9.94
C VAL A 14 4.55 24.41 9.47
N LEU A 15 3.51 25.03 8.91
CA LEU A 15 3.58 26.39 8.36
C LEU A 15 3.76 27.47 9.45
N ILE A 16 3.27 27.24 10.67
CA ILE A 16 3.48 28.14 11.84
C ILE A 16 4.91 28.08 12.40
N GLY A 17 5.74 27.14 11.93
CA GLY A 17 7.12 27.00 12.39
C GLY A 17 7.31 25.93 13.46
N TRP A 18 6.35 25.00 13.60
CA TRP A 18 6.47 23.79 14.44
C TRP A 18 6.59 22.53 13.56
N PRO A 19 7.62 22.43 12.68
CA PRO A 19 7.69 21.39 11.66
C PRO A 19 7.80 19.98 12.22
N PHE A 20 8.51 19.79 13.34
CA PHE A 20 8.73 18.46 13.91
C PHE A 20 7.42 17.85 14.43
N ILE A 21 6.61 18.66 15.12
CA ILE A 21 5.32 18.23 15.66
C ILE A 21 4.29 18.14 14.54
N GLY A 22 4.30 19.08 13.60
CA GLY A 22 3.45 19.05 12.40
C GLY A 22 3.65 17.79 11.56
N MET A 23 4.91 17.36 11.33
CA MET A 23 5.23 16.12 10.61
C MET A 23 4.66 14.87 11.31
N CYS A 24 4.73 14.77 12.63
CA CYS A 24 4.14 13.64 13.36
C CYS A 24 2.61 13.61 13.20
N VAL A 25 1.97 14.77 13.29
CA VAL A 25 0.52 14.92 13.12
C VAL A 25 0.10 14.64 11.68
N GLU A 26 0.85 15.13 10.69
CA GLU A 26 0.63 14.82 9.27
C GLU A 26 0.75 13.32 8.99
N PHE A 27 1.76 12.64 9.52
CA PHE A 27 1.94 11.21 9.29
C PHE A 27 0.78 10.39 9.87
N TYR A 28 0.31 10.75 11.07
CA TYR A 28 -0.88 10.14 11.66
C TYR A 28 -2.15 10.44 10.85
N GLY A 29 -2.35 11.71 10.48
CA GLY A 29 -3.47 12.15 9.65
C GLY A 29 -3.49 11.47 8.28
N PHE A 30 -2.32 11.27 7.67
CA PHE A 30 -2.13 10.57 6.41
C PHE A 30 -2.55 9.10 6.52
N PHE A 31 -2.07 8.37 7.54
CA PHE A 31 -2.48 6.98 7.75
C PHE A 31 -3.99 6.83 7.97
N VAL A 32 -4.59 7.72 8.76
CA VAL A 32 -6.05 7.71 9.01
C VAL A 32 -6.84 8.10 7.76
N LEU A 33 -6.33 9.04 6.96
CA LEU A 33 -6.94 9.43 5.70
C LEU A 33 -6.94 8.25 4.72
N PHE A 34 -5.79 7.63 4.50
CA PHE A 34 -5.63 6.51 3.58
C PHE A 34 -6.26 5.22 4.06
N SER A 35 -6.42 4.99 5.37
CA SER A 35 -7.12 3.83 5.93
C SER A 35 -8.49 3.56 5.29
N GLY A 36 -9.24 4.63 4.95
CA GLY A 36 -10.53 4.49 4.25
C GLY A 36 -10.42 4.20 2.75
N PHE A 37 -9.27 4.53 2.12
CA PHE A 37 -9.03 4.37 0.69
C PHE A 37 -8.17 3.14 0.32
N LEU A 38 -7.39 2.60 1.26
CA LEU A 38 -6.61 1.37 1.09
C LEU A 38 -7.45 0.16 0.64
N PRO A 39 -8.63 -0.15 1.22
CA PRO A 39 -9.44 -1.28 0.73
C PRO A 39 -9.89 -1.12 -0.73
N ILE A 40 -10.10 0.11 -1.19
CA ILE A 40 -10.41 0.41 -2.59
C ILE A 40 -9.19 0.10 -3.47
N VAL A 41 -8.01 0.61 -3.09
CA VAL A 41 -6.74 0.35 -3.80
C VAL A 41 -6.43 -1.16 -3.87
N ILE A 42 -6.60 -1.89 -2.77
CA ILE A 42 -6.38 -3.35 -2.71
C ILE A 42 -7.36 -4.08 -3.63
N SER A 43 -8.63 -3.64 -3.66
CA SER A 43 -9.64 -4.20 -4.56
C SER A 43 -9.35 -3.90 -6.03
N PHE A 44 -8.77 -2.75 -6.34
CA PHE A 44 -8.28 -2.41 -7.68
C PHE A 44 -7.06 -3.26 -8.07
N ILE A 45 -6.07 -3.43 -7.19
CA ILE A 45 -4.88 -4.27 -7.44
C ILE A 45 -5.30 -5.72 -7.74
N ARG A 46 -6.28 -6.26 -7.01
CA ARG A 46 -6.86 -7.58 -7.29
C ARG A 46 -7.55 -7.69 -8.65
N ARG A 47 -8.05 -6.57 -9.21
CA ARG A 47 -8.68 -6.51 -10.54
C ARG A 47 -7.69 -6.32 -11.68
N ILE A 48 -6.42 -6.03 -11.37
CA ILE A 48 -5.36 -5.90 -12.36
C ILE A 48 -4.64 -7.26 -12.44
N PRO A 49 -5.00 -8.16 -13.39
CA PRO A 49 -4.35 -9.47 -13.57
C PRO A 49 -2.88 -9.41 -14.06
N VAL A 50 -2.23 -8.24 -13.96
CA VAL A 50 -0.87 -7.99 -14.43
C VAL A 50 0.18 -8.78 -13.62
N LEU A 51 -0.10 -9.11 -12.36
CA LEU A 51 0.76 -10.03 -11.59
C LEU A 51 0.65 -11.49 -12.08
N GLY A 52 -0.45 -11.87 -12.73
CA GLY A 52 -0.62 -13.20 -13.33
C GLY A 52 0.29 -13.42 -14.54
N ASN A 53 0.46 -12.40 -15.38
CA ASN A 53 1.35 -12.49 -16.54
C ASN A 53 2.83 -12.41 -16.17
N LEU A 54 3.18 -11.71 -15.07
CA LEU A 54 4.55 -11.70 -14.56
C LEU A 54 4.95 -13.08 -14.00
N LEU A 55 4.00 -13.85 -13.46
CA LEU A 55 4.21 -15.22 -12.99
C LEU A 55 4.22 -16.26 -14.11
N ASN A 56 3.58 -15.97 -15.26
CA ASN A 56 3.58 -16.82 -16.45
C ASN A 56 4.71 -16.47 -17.45
N LEU A 57 5.70 -15.70 -17.01
CA LEU A 57 6.96 -15.60 -17.72
C LEU A 57 7.63 -16.99 -17.66
N PRO A 58 8.15 -17.51 -18.80
CA PRO A 58 8.65 -18.89 -18.93
C PRO A 58 9.74 -19.26 -17.90
N PHE A 59 10.34 -18.25 -17.27
CA PHE A 59 11.35 -18.38 -16.23
C PHE A 59 10.78 -18.92 -14.89
N ILE A 60 9.61 -18.46 -14.45
CA ILE A 60 9.03 -18.87 -13.14
C ILE A 60 8.28 -20.20 -13.26
N SER A 61 7.62 -20.46 -14.38
CA SER A 61 6.91 -21.73 -14.64
C SER A 61 7.84 -22.95 -14.66
N THR A 62 9.11 -22.78 -15.02
CA THR A 62 10.12 -23.85 -14.99
C THR A 62 10.56 -24.18 -13.56
N LEU A 63 10.66 -23.18 -12.69
CA LEU A 63 11.03 -23.36 -11.29
C LEU A 63 9.89 -24.01 -10.49
N VAL A 64 8.64 -23.60 -10.73
CA VAL A 64 7.46 -24.20 -10.10
C VAL A 64 7.30 -25.67 -10.52
N LYS A 65 7.46 -25.99 -11.82
CA LYS A 65 7.44 -27.38 -12.31
C LYS A 65 8.52 -28.26 -11.66
N LYS A 66 9.68 -27.71 -11.34
CA LYS A 66 10.77 -28.46 -10.70
C LYS A 66 10.45 -28.79 -9.24
N TYR A 67 9.74 -27.92 -8.53
CA TYR A 67 9.26 -28.20 -7.18
C TYR A 67 8.08 -29.18 -7.16
N GLU A 68 7.19 -29.11 -8.14
CA GLU A 68 6.05 -30.03 -8.28
C GLU A 68 6.48 -31.43 -8.76
N SER A 69 7.65 -31.54 -9.42
CA SER A 69 8.22 -32.84 -9.85
C SER A 69 8.88 -33.66 -8.72
N HIS A 70 8.95 -33.14 -7.49
CA HIS A 70 9.22 -33.96 -6.32
C HIS A 70 7.88 -34.45 -5.76
N PRO A 71 7.52 -35.73 -5.94
CA PRO A 71 6.30 -36.28 -5.38
C PRO A 71 6.44 -36.28 -3.86
N MET A 72 5.88 -35.26 -3.23
CA MET A 72 5.54 -35.29 -1.81
C MET A 72 4.01 -35.32 -1.76
N VAL A 73 3.53 -36.57 -1.89
CA VAL A 73 2.18 -37.12 -1.71
C VAL A 73 1.05 -36.67 -2.65
#